data_AF-A0A0N0D0U3-F1
#
_entry.id   AF-A0A0N0D0U3-F1
#
_cell.length_a   1.000
_cell.length_b   1.000
_cell.length_c   1.000
_cell.angle_alpha   90.00
_cell.angle_beta   90.00
_cell.angle_gamma   90.00
#
_symmetry.space_group_name_H-M   'P 1'
#
loop_
_entity.id
_entity.type
_entity.pdbx_description
1 polymer ?
#
loop_
_entity_poly.entity_id
_entity_poly.type
_entity_poly.pdbx_seq_one_letter_code
_entity_poly.pdbx_strand_id
1 'polypeptide(L)'
;MSSTYWIKRIILLCFSFLLLTGQTGMAACYSQQSVSGLPVLFWPLEGKKSDYSYSSWDYVWTWNSCGGKSKRHVGIDIVLKNSQNTAGQKVYAVDSGYIKAIYDAGNGWGKGITIEHKDKNGKAFTSNYTHVVPKSGYSNGSHVKKGTLIGEVQDLNGKSTNHLHFSIRRSSYSNTSNRGALPIVDRGNCKCGSDPVFPEYFVDPDKVSYSEGIILSVYDFWKKNDPNPICADPSSDYWNPNFDAQYKIKNDSSSSVLINRLALSIHYSDNSFWFDLRSSNSSSPRYYDNIRLSAGQSFHFDFSTCYFRNAGSYKLVAKAKINGQWYELDNRDVQVIDCGGCRLTNGDWAYCSDCGPCSDGQGDCDSKSECKQGTVCVHDVGAKYGWSASVDVCEKQTGCQLSNGDWAFCSDSKCGPCKEGYGDCDSNSECKSGLVCVDNVGAKYGWSASVDVCEKPSQGCRLNNGNWSYCSDPNCGPCDDGQGDCDSNSECKSGLTCKSNVGSKYGWSSGVDVCEKPGCSLPNGDWAFCSKCGPCSYGQGDCDGNSECGSGLQCKNNVGAKYGWSSGVDVCE
;
A
#
# COMPACT_ATOMS: atom_id res chain seq x y z
N MET A 1 23.35 26.20 -55.80
CA MET A 1 22.01 26.73 -56.12
C MET A 1 21.37 27.23 -54.83
N SER A 2 20.90 28.47 -54.87
CA SER A 2 20.39 29.27 -53.77
C SER A 2 19.02 28.79 -53.28
N SER A 3 18.75 28.81 -51.97
CA SER A 3 17.65 29.61 -51.39
C SER A 3 17.61 29.53 -49.86
N THR A 4 17.86 30.70 -49.30
CA THR A 4 17.76 31.24 -47.94
C THR A 4 16.35 31.23 -47.30
N TYR A 5 16.21 31.12 -45.97
CA TYR A 5 15.84 32.23 -45.03
C TYR A 5 15.38 31.73 -43.61
N TRP A 6 16.18 32.05 -42.58
CA TRP A 6 15.85 32.76 -41.32
C TRP A 6 15.42 32.04 -40.01
N ILE A 7 16.34 32.16 -39.04
CA ILE A 7 16.15 32.06 -37.58
C ILE A 7 15.97 33.50 -37.03
N LYS A 8 14.93 33.76 -36.24
CA LYS A 8 14.94 34.86 -35.24
C LYS A 8 14.14 34.52 -33.98
N ARG A 9 14.86 34.48 -32.85
CA ARG A 9 14.35 34.64 -31.47
C ARG A 9 13.77 36.05 -31.32
N ILE A 10 12.61 36.18 -30.67
CA ILE A 10 12.10 37.47 -30.17
C ILE A 10 11.79 37.33 -28.68
N ILE A 11 12.46 38.20 -27.92
CA ILE A 11 12.33 38.48 -26.49
C ILE A 11 11.01 39.25 -26.29
N LEU A 12 10.15 38.77 -25.39
CA LEU A 12 8.94 39.49 -24.97
C LEU A 12 9.33 40.52 -23.90
N LEU A 13 9.43 41.79 -24.29
CA LEU A 13 9.59 42.93 -23.39
C LEU A 13 8.22 43.43 -22.95
N CYS A 14 7.96 43.37 -21.63
CA CYS A 14 6.90 44.14 -20.97
C CYS A 14 7.16 45.63 -21.17
N PHE A 15 6.27 46.32 -21.90
CA PHE A 15 6.23 47.77 -21.93
C PHE A 15 5.01 48.27 -21.14
N SER A 16 5.30 48.77 -19.94
CA SER A 16 4.41 49.59 -19.13
C SER A 16 4.16 50.92 -19.85
N PHE A 17 2.91 51.18 -20.22
CA PHE A 17 2.48 52.47 -20.74
C PHE A 17 2.22 53.41 -19.54
N LEU A 18 3.18 54.30 -19.25
CA LEU A 18 2.95 55.50 -18.45
C LEU A 18 2.94 56.69 -19.40
N LEU A 19 1.74 57.14 -19.79
CA LEU A 19 1.55 58.46 -20.38
C LEU A 19 1.17 59.43 -19.25
N LEU A 20 2.09 60.36 -18.98
CA LEU A 20 1.84 61.55 -18.20
C LEU A 20 0.92 62.49 -19.00
N THR A 21 -0.30 62.66 -18.52
CA THR A 21 -1.03 63.93 -18.64
C THR A 21 -1.26 64.47 -17.23
N GLY A 22 -0.67 65.63 -16.96
CA GLY A 22 -0.84 66.36 -15.72
C GLY A 22 -2.28 66.79 -15.51
N GLN A 23 -2.99 66.04 -14.66
CA GLN A 23 -3.92 66.59 -13.69
C GLN A 23 -3.43 66.08 -12.34
N THR A 24 -3.10 66.97 -11.41
CA THR A 24 -2.92 66.62 -10.00
C THR A 24 -4.29 66.22 -9.42
N GLY A 25 -4.77 65.05 -9.81
CA GLY A 25 -5.97 64.42 -9.29
C GLY A 25 -5.59 63.54 -8.11
N MET A 26 -5.84 64.01 -6.89
CA MET A 26 -5.70 63.17 -5.70
C MET A 26 -6.52 61.88 -5.87
N ALA A 27 -5.91 60.72 -5.58
CA ALA A 27 -6.51 59.40 -5.77
C ALA A 27 -7.83 59.25 -4.98
N ALA A 28 -8.78 58.51 -5.56
CA ALA A 28 -10.00 58.13 -4.84
C ALA A 28 -9.63 57.32 -3.58
N CYS A 29 -10.33 57.57 -2.47
CA CYS A 29 -10.06 56.91 -1.18
C CYS A 29 -10.16 55.39 -1.26
N TYR A 30 -11.08 54.89 -2.08
CA TYR A 30 -11.29 53.46 -2.32
C TYR A 30 -11.61 53.26 -3.79
N SER A 31 -10.91 52.32 -4.44
CA SER A 31 -11.25 51.86 -5.78
C SER A 31 -12.37 50.82 -5.71
N GLN A 32 -13.33 50.88 -6.63
CA GLN A 32 -14.35 49.85 -6.77
C GLN A 32 -13.69 48.48 -6.95
N GLN A 33 -14.05 47.53 -6.10
CA GLN A 33 -13.49 46.19 -6.14
C GLN A 33 -14.17 45.35 -7.22
N SER A 34 -13.41 44.43 -7.82
CA SER A 34 -13.97 43.42 -8.74
C SER A 34 -14.71 42.33 -7.97
N VAL A 35 -15.75 41.74 -8.56
CA VAL A 35 -16.39 40.50 -8.09
C VAL A 35 -15.52 39.25 -8.33
N SER A 36 -14.44 39.37 -9.11
CA SER A 36 -13.54 38.26 -9.41
C SER A 36 -12.95 37.64 -8.14
N GLY A 37 -13.12 36.33 -8.01
CA GLY A 37 -12.65 35.56 -6.86
C GLY A 37 -13.72 35.22 -5.83
N LEU A 38 -14.90 35.87 -5.89
CA LEU A 38 -16.05 35.40 -5.15
C LEU A 38 -16.48 34.01 -5.63
N PRO A 39 -16.98 33.14 -4.74
CA PRO A 39 -17.59 31.87 -5.13
C PRO A 39 -18.91 32.12 -5.88
N VAL A 40 -19.45 31.09 -6.52
CA VAL A 40 -20.82 31.13 -7.02
C VAL A 40 -21.74 31.18 -5.80
N LEU A 41 -22.48 32.28 -5.64
CA LEU A 41 -23.34 32.52 -4.50
C LEU A 41 -24.72 31.86 -4.68
N PHE A 42 -25.46 31.62 -3.61
CA PHE A 42 -26.87 31.23 -3.70
C PHE A 42 -27.73 32.48 -3.87
N TRP A 43 -28.75 32.42 -4.74
CA TRP A 43 -29.69 33.53 -4.91
C TRP A 43 -30.42 33.80 -3.57
N PRO A 44 -30.41 35.04 -3.04
CA PRO A 44 -30.84 35.29 -1.65
C PRO A 44 -32.34 35.19 -1.41
N LEU A 45 -33.17 35.02 -2.44
CA LEU A 45 -34.63 34.91 -2.33
C LEU A 45 -35.16 33.58 -2.90
N GLU A 46 -36.37 33.18 -2.53
CA GLU A 46 -37.01 32.01 -3.14
C GLU A 46 -37.25 32.19 -4.65
N GLY A 47 -37.27 31.08 -5.40
CA GLY A 47 -37.42 31.13 -6.86
C GLY A 47 -36.12 31.46 -7.60
N LYS A 48 -36.24 32.08 -8.77
CA LYS A 48 -35.13 32.38 -9.70
C LYS A 48 -34.82 33.87 -9.71
N LYS A 49 -33.57 34.25 -9.99
CA LYS A 49 -33.20 35.67 -10.17
C LYS A 49 -34.04 36.34 -11.25
N SER A 50 -34.45 35.59 -12.28
CA SER A 50 -35.32 36.06 -13.36
C SER A 50 -36.70 36.55 -12.89
N ASP A 51 -37.17 36.12 -11.73
CA ASP A 51 -38.50 36.43 -11.19
C ASP A 51 -38.55 37.83 -10.55
N TYR A 52 -37.38 38.44 -10.37
CA TYR A 52 -37.20 39.70 -9.66
C TYR A 52 -36.68 40.82 -10.57
N SER A 53 -37.03 42.05 -10.23
CA SER A 53 -36.39 43.29 -10.66
C SER A 53 -35.57 43.86 -9.50
N TYR A 54 -34.50 44.59 -9.81
CA TYR A 54 -33.62 45.14 -8.80
C TYR A 54 -33.13 46.53 -9.17
N SER A 55 -32.86 47.35 -8.16
CA SER A 55 -32.30 48.70 -8.34
C SER A 55 -30.85 48.68 -8.83
N SER A 56 -30.38 49.80 -9.39
CA SER A 56 -28.97 49.99 -9.72
C SER A 56 -28.14 50.11 -8.46
N TRP A 57 -27.06 49.35 -8.32
CA TRP A 57 -26.28 49.29 -7.07
C TRP A 57 -25.85 50.64 -6.47
N ASP A 58 -25.56 51.64 -7.31
CA ASP A 58 -25.01 52.94 -6.94
C ASP A 58 -26.03 54.09 -7.00
N TYR A 59 -27.33 53.80 -6.95
CA TYR A 59 -28.32 54.87 -7.02
C TYR A 59 -28.22 55.84 -5.83
N VAL A 60 -28.70 57.07 -6.03
CA VAL A 60 -28.62 58.14 -5.02
C VAL A 60 -29.63 57.88 -3.90
N TRP A 61 -29.15 57.79 -2.67
CA TRP A 61 -29.98 57.70 -1.47
C TRP A 61 -30.18 59.09 -0.85
N THR A 62 -31.36 59.66 -1.05
CA THR A 62 -31.66 61.08 -0.73
C THR A 62 -32.01 61.34 0.73
N TRP A 63 -32.32 60.31 1.51
CA TRP A 63 -32.84 60.42 2.88
C TRP A 63 -31.84 60.93 3.92
N ASN A 64 -30.54 60.73 3.68
CA ASN A 64 -29.48 61.20 4.56
C ASN A 64 -28.35 61.80 3.75
N SER A 65 -27.71 62.81 4.32
CA SER A 65 -26.57 63.48 3.69
C SER A 65 -25.38 63.57 4.62
N CYS A 66 -24.20 63.64 4.01
CA CYS A 66 -22.97 64.07 4.69
C CYS A 66 -22.47 65.34 4.02
N GLY A 67 -22.25 66.41 4.80
CA GLY A 67 -21.83 67.69 4.23
C GLY A 67 -22.79 68.21 3.15
N GLY A 68 -24.10 67.97 3.32
CA GLY A 68 -25.13 68.35 2.35
C GLY A 68 -25.24 67.46 1.11
N LYS A 69 -24.39 66.42 0.96
CA LYS A 69 -24.41 65.50 -0.17
C LYS A 69 -25.11 64.19 0.17
N SER A 70 -26.06 63.80 -0.68
CA SER A 70 -26.75 62.50 -0.59
C SER A 70 -25.76 61.33 -0.64
N LYS A 71 -26.09 60.26 0.07
CA LYS A 71 -25.29 59.02 0.07
C LYS A 71 -25.52 58.22 -1.22
N ARG A 72 -24.64 57.26 -1.49
CA ARG A 72 -24.80 56.24 -2.53
C ARG A 72 -25.18 54.92 -1.90
N HIS A 73 -26.14 54.25 -2.51
CA HIS A 73 -26.49 52.89 -2.14
C HIS A 73 -25.26 51.96 -2.29
N VAL A 74 -25.11 50.97 -1.41
CA VAL A 74 -24.02 49.98 -1.46
C VAL A 74 -24.56 48.56 -1.59
N GLY A 75 -25.75 48.43 -2.18
CA GLY A 75 -26.52 47.20 -2.31
C GLY A 75 -27.44 47.24 -3.52
N ILE A 76 -28.20 46.19 -3.74
CA ILE A 76 -29.35 46.20 -4.66
C ILE A 76 -30.63 45.99 -3.86
N ASP A 77 -31.69 46.67 -4.25
CA ASP A 77 -33.02 46.49 -3.68
C ASP A 77 -33.81 45.57 -4.62
N ILE A 78 -34.17 44.39 -4.13
CA ILE A 78 -34.74 43.32 -4.94
C ILE A 78 -36.26 43.25 -4.69
N VAL A 79 -37.04 43.35 -5.77
CA VAL A 79 -38.51 43.27 -5.75
C VAL A 79 -39.07 42.25 -6.74
N LEU A 80 -40.16 41.58 -6.39
CA LEU A 80 -40.87 40.69 -7.32
C LEU A 80 -41.41 41.46 -8.53
N LYS A 81 -41.16 40.97 -9.75
CA LYS A 81 -41.62 41.66 -10.98
C LYS A 81 -43.13 41.82 -11.05
N ASN A 82 -43.85 40.75 -10.72
CA ASN A 82 -45.29 40.65 -10.98
C ASN A 82 -46.14 41.39 -9.92
N SER A 83 -45.69 41.41 -8.66
CA SER A 83 -46.44 42.03 -7.55
C SER A 83 -45.86 43.38 -7.12
N GLN A 84 -44.60 43.66 -7.46
CA GLN A 84 -43.82 44.76 -6.88
C GLN A 84 -43.88 44.78 -5.34
N ASN A 85 -44.06 43.61 -4.72
CA ASN A 85 -44.16 43.46 -3.27
C ASN A 85 -43.55 42.11 -2.90
N THR A 86 -42.50 42.16 -2.09
CA THR A 86 -41.64 41.01 -1.76
C THR A 86 -41.84 40.54 -0.32
N ALA A 87 -42.77 41.14 0.44
CA ALA A 87 -43.02 40.75 1.82
C ALA A 87 -43.36 39.25 1.92
N GLY A 88 -42.82 38.59 2.95
CA GLY A 88 -42.98 37.16 3.20
C GLY A 88 -42.13 36.25 2.30
N GLN A 89 -41.45 36.78 1.28
CA GLN A 89 -40.51 35.96 0.50
C GLN A 89 -39.38 35.46 1.40
N LYS A 90 -39.08 34.17 1.28
CA LYS A 90 -38.02 33.51 2.04
C LYS A 90 -36.65 34.06 1.65
N VAL A 91 -35.81 34.32 2.66
CA VAL A 91 -34.45 34.84 2.51
C VAL A 91 -33.43 33.76 2.87
N TYR A 92 -32.45 33.54 2.01
CA TYR A 92 -31.46 32.48 2.12
C TYR A 92 -30.03 33.00 2.23
N ALA A 93 -29.21 32.30 3.02
CA ALA A 93 -27.78 32.57 3.09
C ALA A 93 -27.12 32.32 1.72
N VAL A 94 -26.37 33.30 1.21
CA VAL A 94 -25.78 33.26 -0.13
C VAL A 94 -24.54 32.37 -0.17
N ASP A 95 -23.92 32.15 0.99
CA ASP A 95 -22.82 31.21 1.15
C ASP A 95 -22.77 30.73 2.61
N SER A 96 -21.99 29.68 2.87
CA SER A 96 -21.73 29.21 4.23
C SER A 96 -20.90 30.24 5.00
N GLY A 97 -21.17 30.41 6.29
CA GLY A 97 -20.50 31.44 7.07
C GLY A 97 -21.06 31.60 8.49
N TYR A 98 -20.62 32.65 9.16
CA TYR A 98 -21.04 32.96 10.52
C TYR A 98 -21.83 34.28 10.53
N ILE A 99 -22.99 34.27 11.17
CA ILE A 99 -23.78 35.48 11.41
C ILE A 99 -22.98 36.38 12.35
N LYS A 100 -22.58 37.56 11.88
CA LYS A 100 -21.80 38.53 12.66
C LYS A 100 -22.69 39.60 13.29
N ALA A 101 -23.85 39.87 12.69
CA ALA A 101 -24.82 40.79 13.24
C ALA A 101 -26.24 40.38 12.86
N ILE A 102 -27.13 40.41 13.86
CA ILE A 102 -28.56 40.63 13.69
C ILE A 102 -28.84 41.97 14.34
N TYR A 103 -29.21 42.97 13.55
CA TYR A 103 -29.33 44.36 14.00
C TYR A 103 -30.68 44.96 13.62
N ASP A 104 -31.10 46.01 14.34
CA ASP A 104 -32.24 46.82 13.94
C ASP A 104 -31.77 47.86 12.90
N ALA A 105 -32.40 47.89 11.72
CA ALA A 105 -32.06 48.85 10.67
C ALA A 105 -32.55 50.28 11.01
N GLY A 106 -33.27 50.44 12.12
CA GLY A 106 -33.75 51.71 12.65
C GLY A 106 -35.00 52.20 11.93
N ASN A 107 -35.69 53.19 12.51
CA ASN A 107 -36.85 53.88 11.93
C ASN A 107 -37.95 52.94 11.39
N GLY A 108 -38.06 51.73 11.95
CA GLY A 108 -38.99 50.68 11.52
C GLY A 108 -38.76 50.17 10.09
N TRP A 109 -37.51 50.18 9.61
CA TRP A 109 -37.06 49.53 8.37
C TRP A 109 -36.79 48.03 8.57
N GLY A 110 -37.24 47.47 9.68
CA GLY A 110 -37.02 46.07 10.01
C GLY A 110 -35.62 45.78 10.54
N LYS A 111 -35.26 44.49 10.53
CA LYS A 111 -33.92 44.06 10.96
C LYS A 111 -33.02 43.82 9.76
N GLY A 112 -31.73 43.71 10.04
CA GLY A 112 -30.73 43.23 9.12
C GLY A 112 -29.98 42.02 9.67
N ILE A 113 -29.50 41.18 8.76
CA ILE A 113 -28.61 40.05 9.05
C ILE A 113 -27.33 40.28 8.24
N THR A 114 -26.17 40.19 8.89
CA THR A 114 -24.87 40.24 8.20
C THR A 114 -24.10 38.96 8.47
N ILE A 115 -23.62 38.33 7.42
CA ILE A 115 -22.93 37.04 7.46
C ILE A 115 -21.53 37.23 6.90
N GLU A 116 -20.53 36.73 7.61
CA GLU A 116 -19.14 36.68 7.15
C GLU A 116 -18.84 35.29 6.59
N HIS A 117 -18.23 35.29 5.41
CA HIS A 117 -17.90 34.14 4.58
C HIS A 117 -16.41 34.14 4.25
N LYS A 118 -15.95 33.09 3.57
CA LYS A 118 -14.61 33.03 2.96
C LYS A 118 -14.73 32.81 1.47
N ASP A 119 -14.02 33.60 0.68
CA ASP A 119 -13.95 33.40 -0.76
C ASP A 119 -13.08 32.18 -1.12
N LYS A 120 -12.96 31.86 -2.41
CA LYS A 120 -12.24 30.68 -2.89
C LYS A 120 -10.77 30.62 -2.47
N ASN A 121 -10.18 31.77 -2.12
CA ASN A 121 -8.80 31.92 -1.67
C ASN A 121 -8.70 32.05 -0.14
N GLY A 122 -9.80 31.82 0.59
CA GLY A 122 -9.85 31.95 2.05
C GLY A 122 -9.97 33.39 2.56
N LYS A 123 -10.11 34.40 1.68
CA LYS A 123 -10.24 35.80 2.10
C LYS A 123 -11.68 36.09 2.54
N ALA A 124 -11.84 36.83 3.64
CA ALA A 124 -13.15 37.14 4.16
C ALA A 124 -13.95 38.11 3.26
N PHE A 125 -15.25 37.86 3.14
CA PHE A 125 -16.22 38.80 2.58
C PHE A 125 -17.52 38.72 3.39
N THR A 126 -18.35 39.75 3.33
CA THR A 126 -19.65 39.76 4.00
C THR A 126 -20.81 39.92 3.03
N SER A 127 -21.91 39.25 3.32
CA SER A 127 -23.23 39.52 2.74
C SER A 127 -24.13 40.17 3.79
N ASN A 128 -24.96 41.12 3.37
CA ASN A 128 -25.90 41.80 4.24
C ASN A 128 -27.31 41.77 3.66
N TYR A 129 -28.28 41.46 4.51
CA TYR A 129 -29.69 41.29 4.18
C TYR A 129 -30.48 42.24 5.07
N THR A 130 -31.00 43.34 4.53
CA THR A 130 -31.76 44.33 5.30
C THR A 130 -33.23 44.31 4.89
N HIS A 131 -34.10 44.77 5.80
CA HIS A 131 -35.57 44.71 5.66
C HIS A 131 -36.10 43.29 5.81
N VAL A 132 -35.58 42.55 6.79
CA VAL A 132 -35.95 41.16 7.03
C VAL A 132 -36.48 40.94 8.44
N VAL A 133 -37.32 39.92 8.57
CA VAL A 133 -37.67 39.25 9.82
C VAL A 133 -36.73 38.05 9.96
N PRO A 134 -35.72 38.09 10.86
CA PRO A 134 -34.80 36.97 11.03
C PRO A 134 -35.52 35.72 11.54
N LYS A 135 -35.15 34.57 11.01
CA LYS A 135 -35.68 33.29 11.47
C LYS A 135 -35.29 33.04 12.94
N SER A 136 -36.25 32.53 13.72
CA SER A 136 -36.00 32.17 15.12
C SER A 136 -34.92 31.08 15.24
N GLY A 137 -34.14 31.13 16.32
CA GLY A 137 -33.05 30.19 16.58
C GLY A 137 -31.66 30.64 16.10
N TYR A 138 -31.56 31.72 15.33
CA TYR A 138 -30.28 32.32 14.97
C TYR A 138 -29.91 33.52 15.86
N SER A 139 -28.61 33.62 16.15
CA SER A 139 -27.98 34.69 16.93
C SER A 139 -26.59 35.02 16.37
N ASN A 140 -25.96 36.10 16.86
CA ASN A 140 -24.58 36.41 16.52
C ASN A 140 -23.66 35.24 16.90
N GLY A 141 -22.81 34.80 15.96
CA GLY A 141 -21.94 33.63 16.09
C GLY A 141 -22.55 32.34 15.53
N SER A 142 -23.85 32.32 15.21
CA SER A 142 -24.48 31.16 14.57
C SER A 142 -23.82 30.86 13.21
N HIS A 143 -23.46 29.60 13.00
CA HIS A 143 -23.01 29.12 11.68
C HIS A 143 -24.22 28.79 10.81
N VAL A 144 -24.21 29.25 9.57
CA VAL A 144 -25.21 28.90 8.56
C VAL A 144 -24.54 28.28 7.35
N LYS A 145 -25.25 27.36 6.69
CA LYS A 145 -24.82 26.81 5.41
C LYS A 145 -25.40 27.63 4.26
N LYS A 146 -24.69 27.68 3.14
CA LYS A 146 -25.20 28.19 1.86
C LYS A 146 -26.60 27.63 1.56
N GLY A 147 -27.52 28.48 1.13
CA GLY A 147 -28.90 28.09 0.81
C GLY A 147 -29.80 27.81 2.01
N THR A 148 -29.34 28.04 3.25
CA THR A 148 -30.19 27.88 4.44
C THR A 148 -31.14 29.06 4.58
N LEU A 149 -32.40 28.80 4.93
CA LEU A 149 -33.40 29.83 5.26
C LEU A 149 -32.96 30.60 6.52
N ILE A 150 -32.71 31.90 6.39
CA ILE A 150 -32.25 32.79 7.47
C ILE A 150 -33.30 33.81 7.90
N GLY A 151 -34.38 33.98 7.14
CA GLY A 151 -35.46 34.89 7.48
C GLY A 151 -36.46 35.04 6.34
N GLU A 152 -37.30 36.06 6.46
CA GLU A 152 -38.29 36.44 5.45
C GLU A 152 -38.21 37.95 5.22
N VAL A 153 -38.55 38.42 4.03
CA VAL A 153 -38.63 39.86 3.76
C VAL A 153 -39.76 40.46 4.59
N GLN A 154 -39.48 41.54 5.30
CA GLN A 154 -40.40 42.20 6.19
C GLN A 154 -41.43 43.05 5.42
N ASP A 155 -42.67 43.07 5.92
CA ASP A 155 -43.63 44.10 5.53
C ASP A 155 -43.23 45.45 6.19
N LEU A 156 -42.90 46.43 5.36
CA LEU A 156 -42.47 47.77 5.75
C LEU A 156 -43.66 48.70 6.07
N ASN A 157 -44.89 48.19 6.08
CA ASN A 157 -46.10 48.91 6.47
C ASN A 157 -46.28 50.24 5.72
N GLY A 158 -46.06 50.22 4.40
CA GLY A 158 -46.25 51.39 3.52
C GLY A 158 -45.15 52.46 3.57
N LYS A 159 -44.06 52.27 4.34
CA LYS A 159 -42.92 53.21 4.36
C LYS A 159 -42.12 53.21 3.06
N SER A 160 -42.10 52.08 2.37
CA SER A 160 -41.47 51.85 1.08
C SER A 160 -42.12 50.63 0.44
N THR A 161 -41.95 50.45 -0.86
CA THR A 161 -42.18 49.16 -1.52
C THR A 161 -41.44 48.06 -0.75
N ASN A 162 -42.09 46.94 -0.45
CA ASN A 162 -41.47 45.83 0.28
C ASN A 162 -40.43 45.14 -0.61
N HIS A 163 -39.18 45.18 -0.17
CA HIS A 163 -38.01 44.71 -0.91
C HIS A 163 -36.99 44.09 0.04
N LEU A 164 -36.09 43.28 -0.51
CA LEU A 164 -34.85 42.89 0.18
C LEU A 164 -33.76 43.86 -0.25
N HIS A 165 -33.13 44.57 0.70
CA HIS A 165 -31.87 45.25 0.44
C HIS A 165 -30.73 44.25 0.64
N PHE A 166 -29.94 44.01 -0.41
CA PHE A 166 -28.88 43.01 -0.42
C PHE A 166 -27.54 43.61 -0.85
N SER A 167 -26.50 43.46 -0.02
CA SER A 167 -25.15 43.95 -0.34
C SER A 167 -24.04 42.95 -0.09
N ILE A 168 -22.93 43.11 -0.81
CA ILE A 168 -21.73 42.28 -0.69
C ILE A 168 -20.51 43.18 -0.52
N ARG A 169 -19.67 42.89 0.48
CA ARG A 169 -18.45 43.65 0.80
C ARG A 169 -17.25 42.72 0.90
N ARG A 170 -16.18 43.03 0.14
CA ARG A 170 -14.95 42.22 0.05
C ARG A 170 -13.94 42.47 1.17
N SER A 171 -14.41 42.38 2.40
CA SER A 171 -13.60 42.54 3.60
C SER A 171 -14.23 41.77 4.75
N SER A 172 -13.43 41.48 5.78
CA SER A 172 -13.92 41.02 7.07
C SER A 172 -14.98 41.95 7.64
N TYR A 173 -15.85 41.37 8.45
CA TYR A 173 -16.94 42.06 9.10
C TYR A 173 -16.45 43.26 9.91
N SER A 174 -17.17 44.36 9.72
CA SER A 174 -17.15 45.57 10.52
C SER A 174 -18.55 46.19 10.46
N ASN A 175 -18.84 47.18 11.31
CA ASN A 175 -20.14 47.88 11.29
C ASN A 175 -20.46 48.54 9.94
N THR A 176 -19.45 48.80 9.11
CA THR A 176 -19.62 49.27 7.72
C THR A 176 -20.42 48.27 6.88
N SER A 177 -20.29 46.96 7.14
CA SER A 177 -20.99 45.89 6.42
C SER A 177 -22.52 45.95 6.57
N ASN A 178 -22.99 46.62 7.62
CA ASN A 178 -24.42 46.75 7.97
C ASN A 178 -25.05 48.00 7.33
N ARG A 179 -24.27 48.77 6.56
CA ARG A 179 -24.73 50.00 5.92
C ARG A 179 -25.44 49.68 4.61
N GLY A 180 -26.61 50.30 4.41
CA GLY A 180 -27.30 50.28 3.11
C GLY A 180 -26.82 51.35 2.13
N ALA A 181 -26.17 52.41 2.64
CA ALA A 181 -25.62 53.47 1.81
C ALA A 181 -24.43 54.17 2.49
N LEU A 182 -23.48 54.65 1.68
CA LEU A 182 -22.29 55.36 2.13
C LEU A 182 -22.22 56.80 1.61
N PRO A 183 -21.67 57.74 2.39
CA PRO A 183 -21.37 59.10 1.95
C PRO A 183 -20.58 59.18 0.65
N ILE A 184 -20.91 60.19 -0.16
CA ILE A 184 -20.00 60.74 -1.16
C ILE A 184 -19.45 62.03 -0.54
N VAL A 185 -18.13 62.18 -0.46
CA VAL A 185 -17.51 63.44 -0.04
C VAL A 185 -16.55 63.92 -1.11
N ASP A 186 -16.19 65.20 -1.03
CA ASP A 186 -15.19 65.78 -1.92
C ASP A 186 -13.79 65.20 -1.68
N ARG A 187 -13.03 65.14 -2.79
CA ARG A 187 -11.72 64.48 -2.88
C ARG A 187 -10.81 64.90 -1.71
N GLY A 188 -10.32 63.93 -0.93
CA GLY A 188 -9.32 64.14 0.14
C GLY A 188 -9.79 63.80 1.57
N ASN A 189 -11.10 63.71 1.82
CA ASN A 189 -11.64 63.19 3.09
C ASN A 189 -12.20 61.78 2.86
N CYS A 190 -11.73 60.76 3.59
CA CYS A 190 -12.13 59.36 3.34
C CYS A 190 -13.22 58.84 4.29
N LYS A 191 -13.78 59.73 5.11
CA LYS A 191 -14.83 59.38 6.08
C LYS A 191 -15.78 60.54 6.35
N CYS A 192 -16.99 60.20 6.78
CA CYS A 192 -17.94 61.13 7.36
C CYS A 192 -18.42 60.60 8.71
N GLY A 193 -17.92 61.19 9.80
CA GLY A 193 -18.10 60.62 11.13
C GLY A 193 -17.46 59.22 11.18
N SER A 194 -18.27 58.20 11.49
CA SER A 194 -17.87 56.80 11.51
C SER A 194 -18.04 56.06 10.17
N ASP A 195 -18.71 56.68 9.18
CA ASP A 195 -18.96 56.03 7.89
C ASP A 195 -17.80 56.28 6.92
N PRO A 196 -17.26 55.24 6.24
CA PRO A 196 -16.33 55.43 5.14
C PRO A 196 -17.06 55.95 3.90
N VAL A 197 -16.30 56.44 2.92
CA VAL A 197 -16.85 56.95 1.67
C VAL A 197 -17.09 55.83 0.66
N PHE A 198 -18.12 55.99 -0.16
CA PHE A 198 -18.44 55.09 -1.26
C PHE A 198 -17.27 54.97 -2.26
N PRO A 199 -17.02 53.80 -2.90
CA PRO A 199 -17.72 52.53 -2.73
C PRO A 199 -17.17 51.66 -1.60
N GLU A 200 -16.04 52.05 -1.03
CA GLU A 200 -15.26 51.19 -0.14
C GLU A 200 -14.96 49.83 -0.86
N TYR A 201 -15.01 48.70 -0.16
CA TYR A 201 -14.83 47.34 -0.66
C TYR A 201 -16.18 46.68 -1.03
N PHE A 202 -17.26 47.44 -1.10
CA PHE A 202 -18.54 46.93 -1.59
C PHE A 202 -18.46 46.66 -3.11
N VAL A 203 -19.10 45.59 -3.58
CA VAL A 203 -19.12 45.16 -4.98
C VAL A 203 -20.53 44.92 -5.50
N ASP A 204 -20.78 45.28 -6.76
CA ASP A 204 -22.09 45.13 -7.42
C ASP A 204 -22.58 43.65 -7.44
N PRO A 205 -23.63 43.29 -6.68
CA PRO A 205 -24.21 41.97 -6.56
C PRO A 205 -24.86 41.55 -7.87
N ASP A 206 -25.25 42.47 -8.75
CA ASP A 206 -25.77 42.09 -10.06
C ASP A 206 -24.70 41.41 -10.93
N LYS A 207 -23.43 41.79 -10.74
CA LYS A 207 -22.27 41.20 -11.44
C LYS A 207 -21.82 39.86 -10.86
N VAL A 208 -22.40 39.41 -9.75
CA VAL A 208 -22.04 38.14 -9.11
C VAL A 208 -22.77 36.96 -9.76
N SER A 209 -22.09 35.82 -9.86
CA SER A 209 -22.69 34.57 -10.34
C SER A 209 -23.51 33.91 -9.23
N TYR A 210 -24.78 33.58 -9.52
CA TYR A 210 -25.67 32.90 -8.57
C TYR A 210 -26.06 31.49 -9.03
N SER A 211 -26.21 30.57 -8.08
CA SER A 211 -26.96 29.32 -8.20
C SER A 211 -28.41 29.59 -7.77
N GLU A 212 -29.37 29.36 -8.68
CA GLU A 212 -30.78 29.69 -8.50
C GLU A 212 -31.64 28.47 -8.16
N GLY A 213 -32.66 28.66 -7.31
CA GLY A 213 -33.86 27.82 -7.24
C GLY A 213 -33.71 26.35 -6.87
N ILE A 214 -32.52 25.89 -6.49
CA ILE A 214 -32.24 24.49 -6.21
C ILE A 214 -31.74 24.38 -4.77
N ILE A 215 -32.68 24.07 -3.89
CA ILE A 215 -32.36 23.69 -2.50
C ILE A 215 -32.29 22.18 -2.50
N LEU A 216 -31.17 21.64 -2.97
CA LEU A 216 -30.82 20.25 -2.70
C LEU A 216 -30.06 20.23 -1.38
N SER A 217 -30.69 19.76 -0.32
CA SER A 217 -29.99 19.55 0.94
C SER A 217 -29.31 18.19 0.94
N VAL A 218 -28.08 18.12 1.45
CA VAL A 218 -27.42 16.88 1.81
C VAL A 218 -27.68 16.64 3.29
N TYR A 219 -28.32 15.52 3.65
CA TYR A 219 -28.80 15.29 5.03
C TYR A 219 -28.32 13.98 5.66
N ASP A 220 -27.53 13.19 4.95
CA ASP A 220 -26.95 11.93 5.46
C ASP A 220 -25.60 11.72 4.77
N PHE A 221 -24.60 12.52 5.16
CA PHE A 221 -23.25 12.46 4.58
C PHE A 221 -22.41 11.50 5.42
N TRP A 222 -22.31 10.25 4.97
CA TRP A 222 -21.64 9.18 5.71
C TRP A 222 -20.26 8.88 5.10
N LYS A 223 -19.30 8.57 5.97
CA LYS A 223 -17.98 8.01 5.62
C LYS A 223 -17.68 6.82 6.52
N LYS A 224 -17.01 5.78 5.99
CA LYS A 224 -16.52 4.70 6.85
C LYS A 224 -15.49 5.23 7.83
N ASN A 225 -15.51 4.65 9.03
CA ASN A 225 -14.64 5.02 10.14
C ASN A 225 -14.85 6.46 10.63
N ASP A 226 -16.02 7.08 10.51
CA ASP A 226 -16.33 8.29 11.28
C ASP A 226 -16.50 7.96 12.77
N PRO A 227 -15.81 8.61 13.74
CA PRO A 227 -14.95 9.80 13.66
C PRO A 227 -13.43 9.56 13.50
N ASN A 228 -12.99 8.33 13.32
CA ASN A 228 -11.58 7.98 13.20
C ASN A 228 -10.89 8.68 12.00
N PRO A 229 -9.59 9.02 12.14
CA PRO A 229 -8.81 9.58 11.04
C PRO A 229 -8.64 8.58 9.90
N ILE A 230 -8.47 9.08 8.68
CA ILE A 230 -8.20 8.26 7.50
C ILE A 230 -6.69 8.11 7.36
N CYS A 231 -6.23 6.87 7.19
CA CYS A 231 -4.82 6.56 7.01
C CYS A 231 -4.43 6.68 5.55
N ALA A 232 -3.38 7.45 5.28
CA ALA A 232 -2.67 7.34 4.01
C ALA A 232 -2.02 5.95 3.92
N ASP A 233 -2.12 5.31 2.75
CA ASP A 233 -1.49 4.03 2.46
C ASP A 233 -0.84 4.09 1.08
N PRO A 234 0.50 4.06 0.98
CA PRO A 234 1.23 4.10 -0.30
C PRO A 234 0.86 2.96 -1.26
N SER A 235 0.38 1.83 -0.74
CA SER A 235 -0.04 0.66 -1.51
C SER A 235 -1.49 0.73 -2.01
N SER A 236 -2.29 1.66 -1.47
CA SER A 236 -3.70 1.81 -1.85
C SER A 236 -3.88 2.21 -3.31
N ASP A 237 -4.92 1.64 -3.92
CA ASP A 237 -5.29 1.87 -5.31
C ASP A 237 -6.81 1.70 -5.51
N TYR A 238 -7.26 1.68 -6.77
CA TYR A 238 -8.69 1.55 -7.09
C TYR A 238 -9.28 0.20 -6.69
N TRP A 239 -8.47 -0.86 -6.62
CA TRP A 239 -8.89 -2.21 -6.27
C TRP A 239 -8.76 -2.47 -4.76
N ASN A 240 -7.87 -1.73 -4.10
CA ASN A 240 -7.64 -1.74 -2.65
C ASN A 240 -7.84 -0.33 -2.07
N PRO A 241 -9.08 0.19 -2.05
CA PRO A 241 -9.37 1.52 -1.54
C PRO A 241 -9.27 1.57 -0.02
N ASN A 242 -8.75 2.67 0.53
CA ASN A 242 -8.68 2.93 1.98
C ASN A 242 -9.68 4.01 2.44
N PHE A 243 -10.59 4.44 1.55
CA PHE A 243 -11.64 5.40 1.85
C PHE A 243 -12.93 5.06 1.12
N ASP A 244 -14.06 5.29 1.79
CA ASP A 244 -15.37 5.24 1.17
C ASP A 244 -16.35 6.24 1.81
N ALA A 245 -17.34 6.62 1.03
CA ALA A 245 -18.38 7.54 1.44
C ALA A 245 -19.66 7.37 0.62
N GLN A 246 -20.75 7.89 1.17
CA GLN A 246 -22.05 7.99 0.51
C GLN A 246 -22.80 9.24 0.98
N TYR A 247 -23.85 9.63 0.26
CA TYR A 247 -24.73 10.68 0.74
C TYR A 247 -26.17 10.56 0.24
N LYS A 248 -27.09 11.22 0.93
CA LYS A 248 -28.48 11.43 0.47
C LYS A 248 -28.74 12.89 0.19
N ILE A 249 -29.49 13.15 -0.87
CA ILE A 249 -30.00 14.48 -1.21
C ILE A 249 -31.52 14.52 -1.10
N LYS A 250 -32.06 15.69 -0.78
CA LYS A 250 -33.49 15.97 -0.83
C LYS A 250 -33.76 17.24 -1.60
N ASN A 251 -34.78 17.23 -2.44
CA ASN A 251 -35.30 18.44 -3.06
C ASN A 251 -36.21 19.17 -2.07
N ASP A 252 -35.68 20.20 -1.41
CA ASP A 252 -36.43 21.06 -0.48
C ASP A 252 -37.08 22.26 -1.19
N SER A 253 -36.97 22.36 -2.52
CA SER A 253 -37.74 23.35 -3.27
C SER A 253 -39.21 22.94 -3.43
N SER A 254 -40.05 23.91 -3.78
CA SER A 254 -41.47 23.70 -4.09
C SER A 254 -41.73 23.12 -5.49
N SER A 255 -40.69 22.91 -6.31
CA SER A 255 -40.81 22.51 -7.71
C SER A 255 -39.94 21.30 -8.03
N SER A 256 -40.20 20.61 -9.15
CA SER A 256 -39.35 19.48 -9.56
C SER A 256 -37.98 19.95 -10.07
N VAL A 257 -36.91 19.28 -9.65
CA VAL A 257 -35.54 19.55 -10.12
C VAL A 257 -35.09 18.41 -11.04
N LEU A 258 -34.49 18.77 -12.18
CA LEU A 258 -33.75 17.84 -13.04
C LEU A 258 -32.26 17.97 -12.75
N ILE A 259 -31.67 16.91 -12.21
CA ILE A 259 -30.23 16.80 -12.00
C ILE A 259 -29.66 16.07 -13.22
N ASN A 260 -28.89 16.78 -14.06
CA ASN A 260 -28.27 16.18 -15.23
C ASN A 260 -27.27 15.09 -14.84
N ARG A 261 -26.51 15.31 -13.76
CA ARG A 261 -25.54 14.36 -13.22
C ARG A 261 -25.29 14.59 -11.74
N LEU A 262 -25.24 13.54 -10.94
CA LEU A 262 -24.86 13.56 -9.53
C LEU A 262 -23.52 12.85 -9.34
N ALA A 263 -22.63 13.38 -8.51
CA ALA A 263 -21.30 12.83 -8.26
C ALA A 263 -20.79 13.15 -6.84
N LEU A 264 -19.89 12.29 -6.35
CA LEU A 264 -19.11 12.50 -5.13
C LEU A 264 -17.64 12.64 -5.52
N SER A 265 -16.94 13.64 -4.98
CA SER A 265 -15.56 13.95 -5.39
C SER A 265 -14.64 14.33 -4.25
N ILE A 266 -13.34 14.11 -4.46
CA ILE A 266 -12.29 14.67 -3.62
C ILE A 266 -11.72 15.92 -4.30
N HIS A 267 -11.56 16.96 -3.50
CA HIS A 267 -10.89 18.21 -3.84
C HIS A 267 -9.69 18.41 -2.90
N TYR A 268 -8.69 19.14 -3.37
CA TYR A 268 -7.60 19.63 -2.51
C TYR A 268 -8.10 20.74 -1.58
N SER A 269 -7.29 21.09 -0.57
CA SER A 269 -7.62 22.13 0.41
C SER A 269 -7.83 23.52 -0.20
N ASP A 270 -7.25 23.80 -1.36
CA ASP A 270 -7.47 25.02 -2.16
C ASP A 270 -8.75 24.99 -3.02
N ASN A 271 -9.61 23.98 -2.81
CA ASN A 271 -10.84 23.67 -3.54
C ASN A 271 -10.65 23.22 -4.99
N SER A 272 -9.42 23.02 -5.46
CA SER A 272 -9.19 22.46 -6.79
C SER A 272 -9.65 21.00 -6.85
N PHE A 273 -10.32 20.62 -7.94
CA PHE A 273 -10.82 19.28 -8.15
C PHE A 273 -9.67 18.27 -8.29
N TRP A 274 -9.76 17.13 -7.61
CA TRP A 274 -8.80 16.03 -7.77
C TRP A 274 -9.39 14.87 -8.59
N PHE A 275 -10.42 14.19 -8.07
CA PHE A 275 -11.11 13.12 -8.78
C PHE A 275 -12.53 12.84 -8.24
N ASP A 276 -13.33 12.13 -9.03
CA ASP A 276 -14.62 11.59 -8.61
C ASP A 276 -14.48 10.17 -8.04
N LEU A 277 -15.23 9.86 -6.97
CA LEU A 277 -15.26 8.54 -6.34
C LEU A 277 -15.91 7.50 -7.27
N ARG A 278 -15.57 6.24 -7.04
CA ARG A 278 -15.90 5.12 -7.94
C ARG A 278 -16.83 4.12 -7.29
N SER A 279 -17.51 3.32 -8.10
CA SER A 279 -18.18 2.12 -7.57
C SER A 279 -17.12 1.12 -7.10
N SER A 280 -17.38 0.39 -6.01
CA SER A 280 -16.46 -0.62 -5.47
C SER A 280 -16.05 -1.69 -6.48
N ASN A 281 -16.87 -1.89 -7.52
CA ASN A 281 -16.69 -2.94 -8.52
C ASN A 281 -16.32 -2.37 -9.90
N SER A 282 -15.88 -1.11 -9.97
CA SER A 282 -15.57 -0.46 -11.25
C SER A 282 -14.39 0.50 -11.15
N SER A 283 -13.55 0.47 -12.18
CA SER A 283 -12.54 1.50 -12.39
C SER A 283 -13.13 2.82 -12.91
N SER A 284 -14.44 2.95 -13.12
CA SER A 284 -15.04 4.20 -13.58
C SER A 284 -15.67 5.00 -12.42
N PRO A 285 -15.62 6.35 -12.47
CA PRO A 285 -16.38 7.19 -11.55
C PRO A 285 -17.87 6.83 -11.50
N ARG A 286 -18.45 6.89 -10.30
CA ARG A 286 -19.89 6.68 -10.13
C ARG A 286 -20.63 7.97 -10.47
N TYR A 287 -21.52 7.89 -11.45
CA TYR A 287 -22.44 8.96 -11.79
C TYR A 287 -23.88 8.46 -11.80
N TYR A 288 -24.81 9.32 -11.42
CA TYR A 288 -26.23 9.12 -11.67
C TYR A 288 -26.72 10.25 -12.55
N ASP A 289 -27.20 9.90 -13.74
CA ASP A 289 -27.61 10.85 -14.75
C ASP A 289 -29.13 11.01 -14.82
N ASN A 290 -29.58 12.21 -15.18
CA ASN A 290 -30.99 12.53 -15.44
C ASN A 290 -31.95 12.20 -14.27
N ILE A 291 -31.52 12.44 -13.04
CA ILE A 291 -32.38 12.25 -11.85
C ILE A 291 -33.42 13.35 -11.82
N ARG A 292 -34.70 12.98 -11.77
CA ARG A 292 -35.81 13.91 -11.59
C ARG A 292 -36.37 13.78 -10.19
N LEU A 293 -36.27 14.83 -9.38
CA LEU A 293 -36.80 14.86 -8.02
C LEU A 293 -37.96 15.85 -7.93
N SER A 294 -39.15 15.34 -7.62
CA SER A 294 -40.29 16.19 -7.23
C SER A 294 -40.03 16.88 -5.89
N ALA A 295 -40.81 17.90 -5.57
CA ALA A 295 -40.72 18.58 -4.27
C ALA A 295 -40.81 17.59 -3.11
N GLY A 296 -39.89 17.69 -2.16
CA GLY A 296 -39.77 16.82 -0.98
C GLY A 296 -39.15 15.44 -1.23
N GLN A 297 -38.96 15.01 -2.48
CA GLN A 297 -38.35 13.70 -2.78
C GLN A 297 -36.86 13.68 -2.48
N SER A 298 -36.37 12.50 -2.14
CA SER A 298 -34.97 12.25 -1.84
C SER A 298 -34.35 11.24 -2.79
N PHE A 299 -33.03 11.30 -2.92
CA PHE A 299 -32.23 10.37 -3.71
C PHE A 299 -31.00 9.94 -2.91
N HIS A 300 -30.65 8.66 -3.00
CA HIS A 300 -29.48 8.10 -2.33
C HIS A 300 -28.37 7.88 -3.36
N PHE A 301 -27.24 8.55 -3.14
CA PHE A 301 -26.00 8.27 -3.85
C PHE A 301 -25.27 7.13 -3.14
N ASP A 302 -25.18 5.97 -3.80
CA ASP A 302 -24.64 4.75 -3.18
C ASP A 302 -23.16 4.87 -2.80
N PHE A 303 -22.75 3.97 -1.90
CA PHE A 303 -21.36 3.76 -1.51
C PHE A 303 -20.41 3.80 -2.70
N SER A 304 -19.40 4.65 -2.53
CA SER A 304 -18.35 4.86 -3.50
C SER A 304 -17.00 4.96 -2.79
N THR A 305 -15.97 4.45 -3.44
CA THR A 305 -14.64 4.27 -2.87
C THR A 305 -13.61 5.17 -3.55
N CYS A 306 -12.55 5.49 -2.83
CA CYS A 306 -11.30 6.00 -3.39
C CYS A 306 -10.11 5.66 -2.48
N TYR A 307 -8.95 6.23 -2.80
CA TYR A 307 -7.73 6.00 -2.03
C TYR A 307 -6.93 7.26 -1.79
N PHE A 308 -6.18 7.26 -0.70
CA PHE A 308 -5.20 8.28 -0.36
C PHE A 308 -3.85 7.63 -0.10
N ARG A 309 -2.85 7.96 -0.92
CA ARG A 309 -1.47 7.47 -0.77
C ARG A 309 -0.60 8.33 0.14
N ASN A 310 -0.96 9.60 0.28
CA ASN A 310 -0.21 10.58 1.06
C ASN A 310 -1.13 11.29 2.04
N ALA A 311 -0.58 11.61 3.21
CA ALA A 311 -1.22 12.45 4.19
C ALA A 311 -1.52 13.85 3.61
N GLY A 312 -2.56 14.49 4.12
CA GLY A 312 -2.95 15.83 3.73
C GLY A 312 -4.37 16.18 4.14
N SER A 313 -4.71 17.45 3.92
CA SER A 313 -6.06 17.96 4.09
C SER A 313 -6.78 18.01 2.74
N TYR A 314 -7.94 17.39 2.67
CA TYR A 314 -8.77 17.29 1.47
C TYR A 314 -10.20 17.72 1.80
N LYS A 315 -11.02 17.85 0.75
CA LYS A 315 -12.46 18.04 0.88
C LYS A 315 -13.21 16.97 0.13
N LEU A 316 -14.16 16.34 0.80
CA LEU A 316 -15.16 15.46 0.20
C LEU A 316 -16.36 16.31 -0.20
N VAL A 317 -16.66 16.34 -1.49
CA VAL A 317 -17.59 17.28 -2.11
C VAL A 317 -18.71 16.50 -2.79
N ALA A 318 -19.93 16.65 -2.28
CA ALA A 318 -21.15 16.21 -2.95
C ALA A 318 -21.54 17.29 -3.98
N LYS A 319 -21.70 16.91 -5.25
CA LYS A 319 -21.96 17.87 -6.33
C LYS A 319 -22.99 17.37 -7.34
N ALA A 320 -23.71 18.31 -7.95
CA ALA A 320 -24.70 18.06 -8.96
C ALA A 320 -24.52 18.98 -10.17
N LYS A 321 -24.65 18.43 -11.37
CA LYS A 321 -24.74 19.16 -12.61
C LYS A 321 -26.20 19.45 -12.91
N ILE A 322 -26.56 20.73 -13.00
CA ILE A 322 -27.95 21.17 -13.20
C ILE A 322 -27.96 22.27 -14.25
N ASN A 323 -28.84 22.16 -15.24
CA ASN A 323 -28.84 23.01 -16.44
C ASN A 323 -27.45 23.13 -17.08
N GLY A 324 -26.70 22.03 -17.11
CA GLY A 324 -25.36 21.98 -17.70
C GLY A 324 -24.22 22.54 -16.85
N GLN A 325 -24.50 23.13 -15.67
CA GLN A 325 -23.50 23.72 -14.77
C GLN A 325 -23.30 22.87 -13.52
N TRP A 326 -22.05 22.73 -13.05
CA TRP A 326 -21.75 22.01 -11.81
C TRP A 326 -21.92 22.91 -10.59
N TYR A 327 -22.60 22.37 -9.59
CA TYR A 327 -22.81 22.99 -8.28
C TYR A 327 -22.34 22.05 -7.19
N GLU A 328 -21.59 22.60 -6.24
CA GLU A 328 -21.36 21.97 -4.95
C GLU A 328 -22.64 22.04 -4.11
N LEU A 329 -23.08 20.88 -3.60
CA LEU A 329 -24.27 20.74 -2.76
C LEU A 329 -23.93 20.82 -1.27
N ASP A 330 -22.89 20.11 -0.84
CA ASP A 330 -22.31 20.16 0.50
C ASP A 330 -20.87 19.63 0.43
N ASN A 331 -20.06 19.98 1.42
CA ASN A 331 -18.70 19.47 1.54
C ASN A 331 -18.35 19.11 2.99
N ARG A 332 -17.37 18.25 3.15
CA ARG A 332 -16.77 17.88 4.44
C ARG A 332 -15.25 17.95 4.32
N ASP A 333 -14.62 18.59 5.29
CA ASP A 333 -13.16 18.51 5.43
C ASP A 333 -12.76 17.08 5.81
N VAL A 334 -11.74 16.57 5.12
CA VAL A 334 -11.20 15.23 5.29
C VAL A 334 -9.73 15.36 5.63
N GLN A 335 -9.36 14.96 6.84
CA GLN A 335 -7.97 14.86 7.25
C GLN A 335 -7.48 13.44 7.02
N VAL A 336 -6.51 13.31 6.14
CA VAL A 336 -5.77 12.08 5.91
C VAL A 336 -4.44 12.24 6.64
N ILE A 337 -4.21 11.41 7.64
CA ILE A 337 -2.96 11.44 8.38
C ILE A 337 -2.00 10.43 7.80
N ASP A 338 -0.71 10.69 7.99
CA ASP A 338 0.27 9.64 7.84
C ASP A 338 0.08 8.70 9.02
N CYS A 339 -0.47 7.52 8.76
CA CYS A 339 -0.47 6.46 9.76
C CYS A 339 0.88 5.74 9.81
N GLY A 340 1.86 6.18 9.02
CA GLY A 340 3.25 5.71 8.97
C GLY A 340 4.04 6.08 10.22
N GLY A 341 4.07 5.12 11.14
CA GLY A 341 4.85 5.13 12.37
C GLY A 341 4.11 4.35 13.43
N CYS A 342 4.59 3.14 13.71
CA CYS A 342 4.18 2.38 14.88
C CYS A 342 4.05 3.29 16.11
N ARG A 343 2.88 3.29 16.78
CA ARG A 343 2.72 4.03 18.05
C ARG A 343 3.32 3.29 19.24
N LEU A 344 3.67 2.02 19.04
CA LEU A 344 4.39 1.22 20.01
C LEU A 344 5.88 1.54 19.89
N THR A 345 6.57 1.51 21.02
CA THR A 345 8.02 1.61 21.07
C THR A 345 8.60 0.27 20.62
N ASN A 346 9.69 0.28 19.86
CA ASN A 346 10.40 -0.96 19.52
C ASN A 346 10.79 -1.69 20.83
N GLY A 347 10.40 -2.95 20.94
CA GLY A 347 10.48 -3.77 22.16
C GLY A 347 9.17 -3.89 22.95
N ASP A 348 8.11 -3.18 22.57
CA ASP A 348 6.77 -3.39 23.14
C ASP A 348 6.18 -4.73 22.66
N TRP A 349 5.42 -5.38 23.54
CA TRP A 349 4.88 -6.75 23.36
C TRP A 349 4.09 -7.02 22.07
N ALA A 350 3.50 -5.99 21.45
CA ALA A 350 2.72 -6.11 20.21
C ALA A 350 3.37 -5.38 19.03
N TYR A 351 4.64 -4.97 19.16
CA TYR A 351 5.28 -4.11 18.18
C TYR A 351 5.37 -4.80 16.80
N CYS A 352 5.81 -6.05 16.70
CA CYS A 352 5.93 -6.70 15.39
C CYS A 352 4.60 -7.22 14.83
N SER A 353 3.60 -7.48 15.67
CA SER A 353 2.25 -7.86 15.23
C SER A 353 1.45 -6.65 14.73
N ASP A 354 1.50 -5.51 15.44
CA ASP A 354 0.72 -4.31 15.09
C ASP A 354 1.47 -3.38 14.13
N CYS A 355 2.80 -3.45 14.10
CA CYS A 355 3.64 -2.52 13.33
C CYS A 355 4.68 -3.19 12.43
N GLY A 356 4.67 -4.52 12.37
CA GLY A 356 5.53 -5.28 11.49
C GLY A 356 5.06 -5.28 10.02
N PRO A 357 5.75 -6.04 9.17
CA PRO A 357 6.82 -6.96 9.53
C PRO A 357 8.09 -6.24 10.03
N CYS A 358 8.64 -6.70 11.14
CA CYS A 358 9.82 -6.18 11.81
C CYS A 358 11.12 -6.48 11.04
N SER A 359 12.03 -5.51 11.06
CA SER A 359 13.37 -5.60 10.47
C SER A 359 14.37 -6.16 11.51
N ASP A 360 15.61 -6.38 11.08
CA ASP A 360 16.73 -6.81 11.92
C ASP A 360 16.89 -5.92 13.18
N GLY A 361 16.89 -6.54 14.37
CA GLY A 361 16.98 -5.86 15.66
C GLY A 361 15.68 -5.19 16.14
N GLN A 362 14.51 -5.58 15.59
CA GLN A 362 13.20 -5.10 16.05
C GLN A 362 12.38 -6.22 16.70
N GLY A 363 11.72 -5.90 17.80
CA GLY A 363 10.86 -6.80 18.60
C GLY A 363 9.69 -6.00 19.17
N ASP A 364 8.69 -6.59 19.82
CA ASP A 364 8.51 -8.00 20.15
C ASP A 364 7.84 -8.78 18.99
N CYS A 365 8.40 -9.92 18.58
CA CYS A 365 7.80 -10.79 17.55
C CYS A 365 7.33 -12.12 18.14
N ASP A 366 6.15 -12.60 17.74
CA ASP A 366 5.66 -13.92 18.19
C ASP A 366 6.03 -15.03 17.18
N SER A 367 6.25 -14.66 15.92
CA SER A 367 6.42 -15.61 14.82
C SER A 367 7.27 -15.10 13.66
N LYS A 368 7.78 -16.01 12.82
CA LYS A 368 8.51 -15.66 11.59
C LYS A 368 7.70 -14.76 10.63
N SER A 369 6.37 -14.89 10.61
CA SER A 369 5.47 -14.08 9.77
C SER A 369 5.50 -12.60 10.11
N GLU A 370 5.85 -12.26 11.36
CA GLU A 370 6.00 -10.88 11.81
C GLU A 370 7.38 -10.30 11.52
N CYS A 371 8.30 -11.10 10.94
CA CYS A 371 9.63 -10.66 10.57
C CYS A 371 9.75 -10.50 9.05
N LYS A 372 10.43 -9.44 8.59
CA LYS A 372 10.72 -9.21 7.18
C LYS A 372 11.48 -10.39 6.55
N GLN A 373 11.48 -10.44 5.22
CA GLN A 373 12.24 -11.44 4.49
C GLN A 373 13.73 -11.36 4.86
N GLY A 374 14.35 -12.50 5.16
CA GLY A 374 15.76 -12.59 5.56
C GLY A 374 16.05 -12.46 7.06
N THR A 375 15.03 -12.23 7.90
CA THR A 375 15.14 -12.27 9.37
C THR A 375 14.28 -13.39 9.96
N VAL A 376 14.64 -13.92 11.12
CA VAL A 376 13.86 -14.92 11.88
C VAL A 376 13.50 -14.33 13.24
N CYS A 377 12.37 -14.74 13.82
CA CYS A 377 12.02 -14.34 15.17
C CYS A 377 12.84 -15.18 16.16
N VAL A 378 13.71 -14.53 16.94
CA VAL A 378 14.58 -15.20 17.91
C VAL A 378 14.03 -14.92 19.31
N HIS A 379 13.77 -15.97 20.06
CA HIS A 379 13.11 -15.87 21.36
C HIS A 379 14.07 -15.47 22.49
N ASP A 380 13.59 -14.66 23.42
CA ASP A 380 14.26 -14.26 24.67
C ASP A 380 15.65 -13.58 24.47
N VAL A 381 15.80 -12.77 23.41
CA VAL A 381 17.07 -12.07 23.10
C VAL A 381 17.03 -10.56 23.37
N GLY A 382 15.94 -10.03 23.92
CA GLY A 382 15.73 -8.60 24.13
C GLY A 382 16.82 -7.91 24.95
N ALA A 383 17.49 -8.62 25.86
CA ALA A 383 18.61 -8.10 26.64
C ALA A 383 19.78 -7.58 25.77
N LYS A 384 20.00 -8.19 24.60
CA LYS A 384 21.02 -7.75 23.60
C LYS A 384 20.73 -6.36 23.04
N TYR A 385 19.46 -5.94 23.07
CA TYR A 385 18.96 -4.68 22.50
C TYR A 385 18.56 -3.65 23.55
N GLY A 386 18.82 -3.93 24.83
CA GLY A 386 18.48 -3.03 25.95
C GLY A 386 17.04 -3.13 26.45
N TRP A 387 16.35 -4.24 26.15
CA TRP A 387 14.99 -4.53 26.62
C TRP A 387 14.97 -5.64 27.68
N SER A 388 13.77 -6.02 28.14
CA SER A 388 13.58 -7.21 28.98
C SER A 388 14.17 -8.44 28.26
N ALA A 389 14.75 -9.37 29.02
CA ALA A 389 15.29 -10.61 28.46
C ALA A 389 14.22 -11.45 27.74
N SER A 390 12.94 -11.26 28.09
CA SER A 390 11.80 -11.98 27.52
C SER A 390 11.25 -11.42 26.22
N VAL A 391 11.86 -10.38 25.64
CA VAL A 391 11.40 -9.78 24.37
C VAL A 391 12.04 -10.55 23.23
N ASP A 392 11.21 -10.95 22.27
CA ASP A 392 11.62 -11.68 21.07
C ASP A 392 11.98 -10.69 19.96
N VAL A 393 13.02 -10.98 19.19
CA VAL A 393 13.57 -10.00 18.23
C VAL A 393 13.76 -10.64 16.87
N CYS A 394 13.30 -9.96 15.82
CA CYS A 394 13.61 -10.32 14.45
C CYS A 394 15.10 -10.06 14.19
N GLU A 395 15.92 -11.10 14.11
CA GLU A 395 17.35 -11.00 13.77
C GLU A 395 17.61 -11.51 12.36
N LYS A 396 18.59 -10.92 11.65
CA LYS A 396 19.10 -11.49 10.41
C LYS A 396 19.51 -12.93 10.66
N GLN A 397 19.06 -13.81 9.75
CA GLN A 397 19.41 -15.22 9.78
C GLN A 397 20.90 -15.39 9.50
N THR A 398 21.69 -15.32 10.57
CA THR A 398 23.15 -15.51 10.58
C THR A 398 23.42 -16.92 11.06
N GLY A 399 23.54 -17.84 10.09
CA GLY A 399 23.80 -19.26 10.32
C GLY A 399 22.64 -20.18 9.97
N CYS A 400 22.92 -21.47 10.07
CA CYS A 400 21.98 -22.56 9.83
C CYS A 400 20.80 -22.53 10.82
N GLN A 401 19.58 -22.73 10.34
CA GLN A 401 18.36 -22.83 11.17
C GLN A 401 17.64 -24.16 11.04
N LEU A 402 18.17 -25.07 10.23
CA LEU A 402 17.68 -26.43 10.15
C LEU A 402 18.23 -27.21 11.33
N SER A 403 17.41 -28.08 11.91
CA SER A 403 17.90 -29.02 12.92
C SER A 403 18.75 -30.07 12.22
N ASN A 404 19.86 -30.48 12.83
CA ASN A 404 20.64 -31.60 12.30
C ASN A 404 19.75 -32.84 12.17
N GLY A 405 19.74 -33.48 11.00
CA GLY A 405 18.82 -34.55 10.61
C GLY A 405 17.57 -34.09 9.85
N ASP A 406 17.40 -32.77 9.62
CA ASP A 406 16.39 -32.25 8.69
C ASP A 406 16.77 -32.62 7.24
N TRP A 407 15.75 -32.94 6.43
CA TRP A 407 15.90 -33.39 5.04
C TRP A 407 16.68 -32.42 4.15
N ALA A 408 16.69 -31.11 4.47
CA ALA A 408 17.41 -30.10 3.72
C ALA A 408 18.72 -29.65 4.39
N PHE A 409 19.10 -30.24 5.53
CA PHE A 409 20.20 -29.73 6.34
C PHE A 409 21.53 -29.74 5.58
N CYS A 410 21.88 -30.83 4.90
CA CYS A 410 23.18 -30.93 4.23
C CYS A 410 23.24 -30.21 2.88
N SER A 411 22.09 -29.98 2.24
CA SER A 411 21.96 -29.27 0.96
C SER A 411 21.76 -27.75 1.11
N ASP A 412 21.37 -27.26 2.30
CA ASP A 412 21.24 -25.82 2.55
C ASP A 412 22.60 -25.11 2.61
N SER A 413 22.76 -24.06 1.80
CA SER A 413 24.02 -23.29 1.65
C SER A 413 24.55 -22.62 2.92
N LYS A 414 23.74 -22.50 3.98
CA LYS A 414 24.13 -21.95 5.29
C LYS A 414 24.36 -23.04 6.34
N CYS A 415 23.93 -24.27 6.09
CA CYS A 415 24.02 -25.43 6.98
C CYS A 415 25.09 -26.43 6.53
N GLY A 416 25.09 -26.76 5.23
CA GLY A 416 26.05 -27.63 4.59
C GLY A 416 27.33 -26.90 4.15
N PRO A 417 28.34 -27.66 3.69
CA PRO A 417 28.39 -29.11 3.66
C PRO A 417 28.50 -29.74 5.06
N CYS A 418 27.84 -30.88 5.24
CA CYS A 418 27.72 -31.62 6.49
C CYS A 418 29.06 -32.19 6.97
N LYS A 419 29.30 -32.08 8.28
CA LYS A 419 30.45 -32.74 8.94
C LYS A 419 30.07 -34.16 9.37
N GLU A 420 31.05 -34.92 9.87
CA GLU A 420 30.83 -36.31 10.31
C GLU A 420 29.71 -36.39 11.38
N GLY A 421 28.77 -37.31 11.18
CA GLY A 421 27.60 -37.52 12.04
C GLY A 421 26.44 -36.53 11.82
N TYR A 422 26.44 -35.77 10.72
CA TYR A 422 25.34 -34.86 10.36
C TYR A 422 24.61 -35.38 9.12
N GLY A 423 23.28 -35.24 9.14
CA GLY A 423 22.36 -35.61 8.06
C GLY A 423 21.28 -34.54 7.89
N ASP A 424 20.35 -34.62 6.95
CA ASP A 424 20.13 -35.63 5.91
C ASP A 424 20.96 -35.29 4.66
N CYS A 425 21.84 -36.18 4.18
CA CYS A 425 22.59 -35.94 2.94
C CYS A 425 21.97 -36.72 1.78
N ASP A 426 21.82 -36.11 0.61
CA ASP A 426 21.33 -36.83 -0.59
C ASP A 426 22.50 -37.39 -1.42
N SER A 427 23.71 -36.86 -1.21
CA SER A 427 24.89 -37.22 -2.01
C SER A 427 26.22 -36.93 -1.30
N ASN A 428 27.30 -37.58 -1.76
CA ASN A 428 28.65 -37.33 -1.26
C ASN A 428 29.10 -35.86 -1.38
N SER A 429 28.55 -35.08 -2.32
CA SER A 429 28.88 -33.66 -2.50
C SER A 429 28.36 -32.76 -1.38
N GLU A 430 27.38 -33.22 -0.62
CA GLU A 430 26.82 -32.48 0.52
C GLU A 430 27.59 -32.76 1.82
N CYS A 431 28.52 -33.71 1.79
CA CYS A 431 29.43 -33.99 2.89
C CYS A 431 30.74 -33.19 2.74
N LYS A 432 31.33 -32.78 3.86
CA LYS A 432 32.67 -32.19 3.87
C LYS A 432 33.68 -33.17 3.28
N SER A 433 34.70 -32.61 2.63
CA SER A 433 35.78 -33.38 1.99
C SER A 433 36.33 -34.49 2.90
N GLY A 434 36.39 -35.71 2.37
CA GLY A 434 36.85 -36.90 3.09
C GLY A 434 35.75 -37.72 3.79
N LEU A 435 34.48 -37.34 3.63
CA LEU A 435 33.31 -38.07 4.12
C LEU A 435 32.47 -38.60 2.96
N VAL A 436 31.66 -39.63 3.23
CA VAL A 436 30.66 -40.18 2.31
C VAL A 436 29.28 -40.09 2.96
N CYS A 437 28.28 -39.88 2.13
CA CYS A 437 26.89 -39.98 2.57
C CYS A 437 26.55 -41.47 2.73
N VAL A 438 26.11 -41.86 3.92
CA VAL A 438 25.77 -43.24 4.24
C VAL A 438 24.26 -43.35 4.44
N ASP A 439 23.64 -44.19 3.62
CA ASP A 439 22.20 -44.29 3.55
C ASP A 439 21.58 -45.00 4.76
N ASN A 440 20.45 -44.49 5.25
CA ASN A 440 19.59 -45.11 6.25
C ASN A 440 20.28 -45.48 7.58
N VAL A 441 21.21 -44.65 8.04
CA VAL A 441 21.93 -44.85 9.32
C VAL A 441 21.47 -43.91 10.44
N GLY A 442 20.45 -43.08 10.20
CA GLY A 442 19.95 -42.08 11.15
C GLY A 442 19.58 -42.62 12.53
N ALA A 443 19.18 -43.89 12.64
CA ALA A 443 18.90 -44.55 13.92
C ALA A 443 20.11 -44.57 14.87
N LYS A 444 21.35 -44.64 14.34
CA LYS A 444 22.59 -44.56 15.13
C LYS A 444 22.77 -43.20 15.80
N TYR A 445 22.14 -42.16 15.26
CA TYR A 445 22.26 -40.77 15.67
C TYR A 445 21.00 -40.24 16.38
N GLY A 446 20.03 -41.11 16.66
CA GLY A 446 18.78 -40.74 17.36
C GLY A 446 17.70 -40.15 16.46
N TRP A 447 17.81 -40.32 15.14
CA TRP A 447 16.81 -39.90 14.15
C TRP A 447 16.04 -41.10 13.58
N SER A 448 15.11 -40.83 12.64
CA SER A 448 14.48 -41.88 11.83
C SER A 448 15.56 -42.74 11.17
N ALA A 449 15.31 -44.05 11.06
CA ALA A 449 16.21 -44.98 10.37
C ALA A 449 16.42 -44.61 8.89
N SER A 450 15.52 -43.81 8.31
CA SER A 450 15.58 -43.36 6.92
C SER A 450 16.47 -42.14 6.67
N VAL A 451 17.06 -41.54 7.70
CA VAL A 451 17.92 -40.35 7.52
C VAL A 451 19.33 -40.79 7.14
N ASP A 452 19.87 -40.16 6.10
CA ASP A 452 21.20 -40.41 5.55
C ASP A 452 22.23 -39.51 6.26
N VAL A 453 23.41 -40.03 6.58
CA VAL A 453 24.38 -39.32 7.45
C VAL A 453 25.77 -39.32 6.83
N CYS A 454 26.42 -38.15 6.82
CA CYS A 454 27.81 -38.04 6.42
C CYS A 454 28.72 -38.74 7.44
N GLU A 455 29.37 -39.83 7.05
CA GLU A 455 30.34 -40.55 7.88
C GLU A 455 31.70 -40.62 7.20
N LYS A 456 32.75 -40.96 7.97
CA LYS A 456 34.01 -41.38 7.36
C LYS A 456 33.76 -42.62 6.49
N PRO A 457 34.43 -42.75 5.34
CA PRO A 457 34.50 -44.03 4.64
C PRO A 457 35.06 -45.04 5.63
N SER A 458 34.26 -46.02 6.04
CA SER A 458 34.74 -47.05 6.96
C SER A 458 35.85 -47.81 6.24
N GLN A 459 37.05 -47.80 6.82
CA GLN A 459 38.10 -48.71 6.39
C GLN A 459 37.67 -50.13 6.78
N GLY A 460 37.08 -50.83 5.82
CA GLY A 460 36.59 -52.19 5.97
C GLY A 460 35.33 -52.42 5.16
N CYS A 461 35.32 -53.53 4.43
CA CYS A 461 34.18 -54.03 3.68
C CYS A 461 32.92 -54.09 4.55
N ARG A 462 31.85 -53.40 4.13
CA ARG A 462 30.53 -53.41 4.80
C ARG A 462 29.63 -54.56 4.32
N LEU A 463 30.01 -55.21 3.22
CA LEU A 463 29.25 -56.31 2.64
C LEU A 463 29.66 -57.62 3.32
N ASN A 464 28.69 -58.50 3.55
CA ASN A 464 29.00 -59.86 3.96
C ASN A 464 29.47 -60.65 2.74
N ASN A 465 30.48 -61.52 2.93
CA ASN A 465 30.93 -62.45 1.89
C ASN A 465 29.74 -63.31 1.40
N GLY A 466 29.58 -63.40 0.09
CA GLY A 466 28.42 -63.98 -0.61
C GLY A 466 27.34 -62.96 -1.01
N ASN A 467 27.51 -61.67 -0.72
CA ASN A 467 26.66 -60.61 -1.27
C ASN A 467 26.95 -60.41 -2.77
N TRP A 468 25.89 -60.13 -3.54
CA TRP A 468 25.92 -59.93 -4.99
C TRP A 468 26.90 -58.85 -5.50
N SER A 469 27.37 -57.95 -4.63
CA SER A 469 28.39 -56.94 -4.98
C SER A 469 29.67 -57.06 -4.16
N TYR A 470 29.87 -58.18 -3.45
CA TYR A 470 31.00 -58.32 -2.53
C TYR A 470 32.35 -58.26 -3.27
N CYS A 471 32.52 -58.98 -4.38
CA CYS A 471 33.80 -58.99 -5.09
C CYS A 471 34.03 -57.76 -5.98
N SER A 472 32.97 -57.04 -6.35
CA SER A 472 33.03 -55.83 -7.16
C SER A 472 33.10 -54.53 -6.34
N ASP A 473 32.78 -54.58 -5.04
CA ASP A 473 32.93 -53.42 -4.15
C ASP A 473 34.43 -53.09 -3.91
N PRO A 474 34.87 -51.84 -4.15
CA PRO A 474 36.28 -51.44 -4.04
C PRO A 474 36.89 -51.59 -2.64
N ASN A 475 36.07 -51.71 -1.61
CA ASN A 475 36.48 -51.88 -0.21
C ASN A 475 36.40 -53.36 0.26
N CYS A 476 35.88 -54.25 -0.58
CA CYS A 476 35.68 -55.68 -0.29
C CYS A 476 36.49 -56.59 -1.22
N GLY A 477 36.48 -56.32 -2.52
CA GLY A 477 37.26 -57.02 -3.52
C GLY A 477 38.66 -56.43 -3.73
N PRO A 478 39.53 -57.10 -4.51
CA PRO A 478 39.29 -58.37 -5.20
C PRO A 478 39.23 -59.57 -4.24
N CYS A 479 38.35 -60.53 -4.55
CA CYS A 479 38.04 -61.69 -3.72
C CYS A 479 39.19 -62.72 -3.63
N ASP A 480 39.38 -63.27 -2.44
CA ASP A 480 40.24 -64.43 -2.16
C ASP A 480 39.56 -65.77 -2.56
N ASP A 481 40.32 -66.86 -2.52
CA ASP A 481 39.82 -68.22 -2.78
C ASP A 481 38.67 -68.58 -1.81
N GLY A 482 37.54 -69.00 -2.34
CA GLY A 482 36.32 -69.30 -1.58
C GLY A 482 35.45 -68.09 -1.22
N GLN A 483 35.71 -66.90 -1.77
CA GLN A 483 34.87 -65.70 -1.60
C GLN A 483 34.02 -65.42 -2.85
N GLY A 484 32.82 -64.89 -2.64
CA GLY A 484 31.84 -64.53 -3.69
C GLY A 484 31.03 -63.31 -3.23
N ASP A 485 30.17 -62.71 -4.04
CA ASP A 485 29.75 -63.07 -5.40
C ASP A 485 30.66 -62.36 -6.44
N CYS A 486 31.28 -63.10 -7.35
CA CYS A 486 32.08 -62.53 -8.45
C CYS A 486 31.31 -62.55 -9.76
N ASP A 487 31.33 -61.47 -10.53
CA ASP A 487 30.69 -61.43 -11.86
C ASP A 487 31.68 -61.85 -12.97
N SER A 488 32.99 -61.71 -12.71
CA SER A 488 34.05 -62.00 -13.66
C SER A 488 35.37 -62.41 -13.00
N ASN A 489 36.27 -63.03 -13.77
CA ASN A 489 37.62 -63.36 -13.30
C ASN A 489 38.43 -62.13 -12.85
N SER A 490 38.05 -60.91 -13.26
CA SER A 490 38.78 -59.68 -12.89
C SER A 490 38.52 -59.22 -11.46
N GLU A 491 37.46 -59.73 -10.83
CA GLU A 491 37.10 -59.45 -9.45
C GLU A 491 37.72 -60.44 -8.46
N CYS A 492 38.41 -61.47 -8.97
CA CYS A 492 39.17 -62.41 -8.17
C CYS A 492 40.65 -61.99 -8.11
N LYS A 493 41.32 -62.29 -6.99
CA LYS A 493 42.77 -62.12 -6.92
C LYS A 493 43.49 -62.97 -7.97
N SER A 494 44.66 -62.50 -8.38
CA SER A 494 45.47 -63.11 -9.44
C SER A 494 45.66 -64.62 -9.20
N GLY A 495 45.39 -65.43 -10.23
CA GLY A 495 45.49 -66.89 -10.18
C GLY A 495 44.19 -67.63 -9.84
N LEU A 496 43.10 -66.92 -9.55
CA LEU A 496 41.77 -67.49 -9.32
C LEU A 496 40.86 -67.30 -10.54
N THR A 497 39.83 -68.13 -10.63
CA THR A 497 38.76 -68.00 -11.63
C THR A 497 37.42 -67.92 -10.95
N CYS A 498 36.56 -67.04 -11.43
CA CYS A 498 35.19 -66.94 -10.97
C CYS A 498 34.40 -68.16 -11.46
N LYS A 499 33.94 -69.00 -10.53
CA LYS A 499 33.20 -70.22 -10.82
C LYS A 499 31.71 -69.98 -10.60
N SER A 500 30.94 -70.16 -11.67
CA SER A 500 29.53 -69.84 -11.60
C SER A 500 28.70 -70.87 -10.86
N ASN A 501 27.75 -70.39 -10.05
CA ASN A 501 26.73 -71.15 -9.34
C ASN A 501 27.30 -72.24 -8.41
N VAL A 502 28.44 -71.99 -7.78
CA VAL A 502 29.08 -72.93 -6.83
C VAL A 502 28.82 -72.58 -5.36
N GLY A 503 28.04 -71.52 -5.09
CA GLY A 503 27.79 -70.99 -3.74
C GLY A 503 27.28 -72.01 -2.71
N SER A 504 26.55 -73.04 -3.14
CA SER A 504 26.09 -74.11 -2.22
C SER A 504 27.24 -74.90 -1.57
N LYS A 505 28.42 -74.98 -2.20
CA LYS A 505 29.63 -75.57 -1.60
C LYS A 505 30.14 -74.77 -0.39
N TYR A 506 29.81 -73.48 -0.33
CA TYR A 506 30.27 -72.52 0.67
C TYR A 506 29.18 -72.08 1.66
N GLY A 507 28.00 -72.72 1.61
CA GLY A 507 26.88 -72.42 2.50
C GLY A 507 26.01 -71.24 2.05
N TRP A 508 26.15 -70.78 0.81
CA TRP A 508 25.34 -69.72 0.20
C TRP A 508 24.27 -70.27 -0.76
N SER A 509 23.44 -69.38 -1.31
CA SER A 509 22.49 -69.76 -2.35
C SER A 509 23.21 -70.33 -3.57
N SER A 510 22.55 -71.24 -4.30
CA SER A 510 23.16 -71.91 -5.46
C SER A 510 23.52 -70.94 -6.60
N GLY A 511 23.01 -69.71 -6.57
CA GLY A 511 23.27 -68.68 -7.57
C GLY A 511 24.51 -67.84 -7.33
N VAL A 512 25.20 -68.00 -6.18
CA VAL A 512 26.42 -67.23 -5.89
C VAL A 512 27.61 -67.82 -6.64
N ASP A 513 28.34 -66.96 -7.34
CA ASP A 513 29.57 -67.25 -8.05
C ASP A 513 30.76 -67.03 -7.10
N VAL A 514 31.74 -67.94 -7.11
CA VAL A 514 32.84 -67.94 -6.12
C VAL A 514 34.18 -67.97 -6.82
N CYS A 515 35.11 -67.11 -6.38
CA CYS A 515 36.49 -67.14 -6.81
C CYS A 515 37.15 -68.43 -6.30
N GLU A 516 37.43 -69.37 -7.19
CA GLU A 516 38.13 -70.61 -6.85
C GLU A 516 39.45 -70.71 -7.62
N LYS A 517 40.45 -71.35 -7.01
CA LYS A 517 41.62 -71.82 -7.75
C LYS A 517 41.18 -72.73 -8.91
N PRO A 518 41.80 -72.62 -10.10
CA PRO A 518 41.60 -73.61 -11.15
C PRO A 518 41.93 -75.01 -10.60
N GLY A 519 40.96 -75.91 -10.63
CA GLY A 519 41.20 -77.30 -10.25
C GLY A 519 42.35 -77.89 -11.06
N CYS A 520 43.38 -78.36 -10.39
CA CYS A 520 44.52 -79.01 -11.02
C CYS A 520 44.07 -80.30 -11.70
N SER A 521 44.20 -80.37 -13.03
CA SER A 521 43.86 -81.56 -13.82
C SER A 521 45.02 -82.56 -13.93
N LEU A 522 46.15 -82.27 -13.28
CA LEU A 522 47.32 -83.15 -13.28
C LEU A 522 47.22 -84.15 -12.11
N PRO A 523 47.52 -85.44 -12.35
CA PRO A 523 47.62 -86.42 -11.27
C PRO A 523 48.83 -86.10 -10.38
N ASN A 524 48.68 -86.33 -9.07
CA ASN A 524 49.80 -86.21 -8.13
C ASN A 524 50.93 -87.19 -8.51
N GLY A 525 52.16 -86.71 -8.54
CA GLY A 525 53.33 -87.39 -9.09
C GLY A 525 53.61 -87.10 -10.57
N ASP A 526 52.78 -86.28 -11.25
CA ASP A 526 53.12 -85.73 -12.57
C ASP A 526 54.30 -84.76 -12.45
N TRP A 527 55.19 -84.79 -13.45
CA TRP A 527 56.42 -84.00 -13.50
C TRP A 527 56.19 -82.48 -13.41
N ALA A 528 54.99 -81.99 -13.74
CA ALA A 528 54.64 -80.58 -13.64
C ALA A 528 53.66 -80.29 -12.49
N PHE A 529 53.39 -81.26 -11.61
CA PHE A 529 52.35 -81.14 -10.61
C PHE A 529 52.62 -80.00 -9.63
N CYS A 530 53.79 -79.92 -8.98
CA CYS A 530 54.02 -78.85 -8.00
C CYS A 530 54.27 -77.49 -8.67
N SER A 531 54.85 -77.46 -9.86
CA SER A 531 55.06 -76.21 -10.60
C SER A 531 53.77 -75.61 -11.19
N LYS A 532 52.75 -76.44 -11.49
CA LYS A 532 51.45 -75.99 -12.03
C LYS A 532 50.33 -75.96 -11.01
N CYS A 533 50.41 -76.78 -9.98
CA CYS A 533 49.34 -77.01 -9.02
C CYS A 533 49.77 -76.77 -7.57
N GLY A 534 51.03 -76.42 -7.34
CA GLY A 534 51.55 -76.12 -6.03
C GLY A 534 51.09 -74.77 -5.45
N PRO A 535 51.51 -74.45 -4.23
CA PRO A 535 52.51 -75.20 -3.45
C PRO A 535 52.01 -76.57 -2.97
N CYS A 536 52.83 -77.60 -3.16
CA CYS A 536 52.56 -79.00 -2.85
C CYS A 536 52.57 -79.28 -1.34
N SER A 537 51.59 -80.06 -0.89
CA SER A 537 51.51 -80.56 0.49
C SER A 537 52.45 -81.75 0.71
N TYR A 538 52.59 -82.17 1.98
CA TYR A 538 53.41 -83.32 2.34
C TYR A 538 53.01 -84.57 1.54
N GLY A 539 53.99 -85.25 0.94
CA GLY A 539 53.76 -86.43 0.10
C GLY A 539 53.18 -86.12 -1.27
N GLN A 540 53.24 -84.86 -1.74
CA GLN A 540 52.91 -84.48 -3.12
C GLN A 540 54.17 -84.15 -3.91
N GLY A 541 54.19 -84.58 -5.17
CA GLY A 541 55.26 -84.37 -6.13
C GLY A 541 54.66 -84.22 -7.54
N ASP A 542 55.41 -83.87 -8.59
CA ASP A 542 56.85 -83.63 -8.64
C ASP A 542 57.21 -82.18 -8.30
N CYS A 543 58.15 -81.95 -7.37
CA CYS A 543 58.65 -80.61 -7.02
C CYS A 543 60.04 -80.35 -7.61
N ASP A 544 60.24 -79.19 -8.22
CA ASP A 544 61.55 -78.81 -8.77
C ASP A 544 62.43 -78.07 -7.73
N GLY A 545 61.84 -77.64 -6.61
CA GLY A 545 62.56 -76.99 -5.51
C GLY A 545 61.68 -76.63 -4.31
N ASN A 546 62.31 -76.20 -3.20
CA ASN A 546 61.62 -75.92 -1.94
C ASN A 546 60.53 -74.83 -2.04
N SER A 547 60.63 -73.92 -3.01
CA SER A 547 59.61 -72.88 -3.25
C SER A 547 58.28 -73.43 -3.75
N GLU A 548 58.28 -74.65 -4.28
CA GLU A 548 57.08 -75.33 -4.77
C GLU A 548 56.40 -76.18 -3.69
N CYS A 549 56.98 -76.24 -2.49
CA CYS A 549 56.42 -76.95 -1.35
C CYS A 549 55.67 -75.99 -0.41
N GLY A 550 54.65 -76.50 0.26
CA GLY A 550 53.92 -75.81 1.31
C GLY A 550 54.84 -75.39 2.45
N SER A 551 54.44 -74.35 3.18
CA SER A 551 55.24 -73.78 4.27
C SER A 551 55.72 -74.84 5.26
N GLY A 552 57.04 -74.92 5.49
CA GLY A 552 57.68 -75.87 6.40
C GLY A 552 58.13 -77.19 5.78
N LEU A 553 57.87 -77.43 4.50
CA LEU A 553 58.28 -78.63 3.77
C LEU A 553 59.50 -78.37 2.87
N GLN A 554 60.27 -79.43 2.58
CA GLN A 554 61.39 -79.37 1.65
C GLN A 554 61.20 -80.36 0.52
N CYS A 555 61.61 -79.96 -0.68
CA CYS A 555 61.62 -80.85 -1.82
C CYS A 555 62.73 -81.90 -1.63
N LYS A 556 62.34 -83.17 -1.55
CA LYS A 556 63.26 -84.30 -1.39
C LYS A 556 63.42 -85.02 -2.73
N ASN A 557 64.67 -85.08 -3.18
CA ASN A 557 64.93 -85.59 -4.52
C ASN A 557 64.88 -87.12 -4.58
N ASN A 558 64.29 -87.65 -5.65
CA ASN A 558 64.22 -89.07 -6.01
C ASN A 558 63.61 -89.97 -4.92
N VAL A 559 62.61 -89.46 -4.19
CA VAL A 559 61.91 -90.21 -3.14
C VAL A 559 60.55 -90.76 -3.58
N GLY A 560 60.13 -90.51 -4.82
CA GLY A 560 58.83 -90.89 -5.37
C GLY A 560 58.48 -92.38 -5.24
N ALA A 561 59.48 -93.26 -5.20
CA ALA A 561 59.26 -94.70 -4.97
C ALA A 561 58.58 -95.01 -3.62
N LYS A 562 58.78 -94.18 -2.59
CA LYS A 562 58.09 -94.32 -1.28
C LYS A 562 56.58 -94.06 -1.39
N TYR A 563 56.16 -93.31 -2.41
CA TYR A 563 54.79 -92.85 -2.63
C TYR A 563 54.10 -93.57 -3.80
N GLY A 564 54.73 -94.62 -4.34
CA GLY A 564 54.19 -95.43 -5.43
C GLY A 564 54.42 -94.85 -6.83
N TRP A 565 55.35 -93.90 -6.98
CA TRP A 565 55.72 -93.28 -8.26
C TRP A 565 57.09 -93.75 -8.76
N SER A 566 57.47 -93.29 -9.95
CA SER A 566 58.82 -93.49 -10.48
C SER A 566 59.87 -92.99 -9.47
N SER A 567 61.00 -93.69 -9.36
CA SER A 567 62.07 -93.32 -8.44
C SER A 567 62.66 -91.93 -8.73
N GLY A 568 62.44 -91.40 -9.93
CA GLY A 568 62.90 -90.07 -10.33
C GLY A 568 62.01 -88.91 -9.92
N VAL A 569 60.85 -89.14 -9.29
CA VAL A 569 59.93 -88.06 -8.86
C VAL A 569 60.40 -87.50 -7.51
N ASP A 570 60.49 -86.18 -7.43
CA ASP A 570 60.82 -85.42 -6.23
C ASP A 570 59.54 -85.09 -5.45
N VAL A 571 59.58 -85.14 -4.11
CA VAL A 571 58.37 -85.04 -3.27
C VAL A 571 58.59 -84.07 -2.12
N CYS A 572 57.59 -83.24 -1.82
CA CYS A 572 57.62 -82.37 -0.65
C CYS A 572 57.45 -83.20 0.64
N GLU A 573 58.47 -83.25 1.49
CA GLU A 573 58.47 -83.89 2.83
C GLU A 573 58.82 -82.92 3.95
#